data_AF-A0A1C5QDT6-F1
#
_entry.id   AF-A0A1C5QDT6-F1
#
_cell.length_a   1.000
_cell.length_b   1.000
_cell.length_c   1.000
_cell.angle_alpha   90.00
_cell.angle_beta   90.00
_cell.angle_gamma   90.00
#
_symmetry.space_group_name_H-M   'P 1'
#
loop_
_entity.id
_entity.type
_entity.pdbx_description
1 polymer ?
#
loop_
_entity_poly.entity_id
_entity_poly.type
_entity_poly.pdbx_seq_one_letter_code
_entity_poly.pdbx_strand_id
1 'polypeptide(L)' 'MRKTTEYNTENRLTVDIEGLMAMLSCGAVTARKIADCAEAKIIVGRRVLYNVDKIKKYLDAMAV' A
#
# COMPACT_ATOMS: atom_id res chain seq x y z
N MET A 1 22.33 9.58 -7.21
CA MET A 1 22.12 8.15 -7.55
C MET A 1 21.16 8.10 -8.73
N ARG A 2 21.59 7.71 -9.94
CA ARG A 2 20.70 7.59 -11.11
C ARG A 2 19.84 6.33 -10.92
N LYS A 3 18.51 6.48 -10.83
CA LYS A 3 17.58 5.34 -10.84
C LYS A 3 17.58 4.75 -12.26
N THR A 4 18.11 3.54 -12.43
CA THR A 4 18.32 2.90 -13.74
C THR A 4 17.15 2.05 -14.24
N THR A 5 16.01 2.07 -13.56
CA THR A 5 14.80 1.37 -14.02
C THR A 5 13.57 2.08 -13.47
N GLU A 6 12.85 2.78 -14.35
CA GLU A 6 11.48 3.22 -14.11
C GLU A 6 10.58 1.99 -14.24
N TYR A 7 10.34 1.30 -13.13
CA TYR A 7 9.30 0.27 -13.10
C TYR A 7 7.96 0.98 -13.26
N ASN A 8 7.28 0.73 -14.38
CA ASN A 8 5.98 1.33 -14.67
C ASN A 8 5.04 1.10 -13.48
N THR A 9 4.74 2.20 -12.80
CA THR A 9 4.13 2.25 -11.47
C THR A 9 2.61 2.11 -11.49
N GLU A 10 2.02 2.17 -12.67
CA GLU A 10 0.58 2.39 -12.83
C GLU A 10 -0.25 1.21 -12.31
N ASN A 11 0.29 -0.02 -12.34
CA ASN A 11 -0.42 -1.24 -11.92
C ASN A 11 0.36 -2.04 -10.86
N ARG A 12 0.76 -1.41 -9.75
CA ARG A 12 1.33 -2.15 -8.61
C ARG A 12 0.25 -3.00 -7.94
N LEU A 13 0.40 -4.33 -8.00
CA LEU A 13 -0.44 -5.28 -7.25
C LEU A 13 -0.23 -5.16 -5.73
N THR A 14 1.00 -4.86 -5.33
CA THR A 14 1.38 -4.69 -3.92
C THR A 14 2.34 -3.53 -3.74
N VAL A 15 2.24 -2.85 -2.61
CA VAL A 15 3.15 -1.76 -2.20
C VAL A 15 3.82 -2.06 -0.87
N ASP A 16 4.99 -1.49 -0.66
CA ASP A 16 5.62 -1.44 0.66
C ASP A 16 5.01 -0.32 1.51
N ILE A 17 5.53 -0.14 2.73
CA ILE A 17 5.01 0.89 3.64
C ILE A 17 5.22 2.31 3.11
N GLU A 18 6.33 2.58 2.42
CA GLU A 18 6.63 3.91 1.85
C GLU A 18 5.70 4.22 0.67
N GLY A 19 5.50 3.25 -0.22
CA GLY A 19 4.53 3.35 -1.31
C GLY A 19 3.11 3.52 -0.81
N LEU A 20 2.72 2.80 0.24
CA LEU A 20 1.40 2.94 0.85
C LEU A 20 1.19 4.33 1.44
N MET A 21 2.19 4.86 2.15
CA MET A 21 2.14 6.23 2.70
C MET A 21 1.99 7.27 1.59
N ALA A 22 2.72 7.12 0.49
CA ALA A 22 2.63 8.01 -0.65
C ALA A 22 1.25 7.95 -1.33
N MET A 23 0.66 6.76 -1.46
CA MET A 23 -0.67 6.58 -2.05
C MET A 23 -1.78 7.17 -1.18
N LEU A 24 -1.70 6.99 0.14
CA LEU A 24 -2.73 7.45 1.09
C LEU A 24 -2.50 8.89 1.57
N SER A 25 -1.37 9.51 1.22
CA SER A 25 -0.94 10.80 1.77
C SER A 25 -0.99 10.84 3.31
N CYS A 26 -0.58 9.75 3.96
CA CYS A 26 -0.71 9.54 5.41
C CYS A 26 0.62 9.11 6.06
N GLY A 27 0.73 9.32 7.38
CA GLY A 27 1.86 8.81 8.16
C GLY A 27 1.90 7.28 8.26
N ALA A 28 3.07 6.72 8.55
CA ALA A 28 3.31 5.26 8.59
C ALA A 28 2.34 4.52 9.54
N VAL A 29 2.04 5.12 10.69
CA VAL A 29 1.16 4.52 11.70
C VAL A 29 -0.28 4.44 11.18
N THR A 30 -0.78 5.52 10.57
CA THR A 30 -2.13 5.56 10.00
C THR A 30 -2.26 4.65 8.79
N ALA A 31 -1.25 4.65 7.90
CA ALA A 31 -1.21 3.76 6.75
C ALA A 31 -1.27 2.28 7.16
N ARG A 32 -0.52 1.89 8.20
CA ARG A 32 -0.61 0.53 8.77
C ARG A 32 -1.99 0.22 9.32
N LYS A 33 -2.58 1.13 10.10
CA LYS A 33 -3.94 0.94 10.64
C LYS A 33 -4.96 0.72 9.52
N ILE A 34 -4.93 1.54 8.47
CA ILE A 34 -5.83 1.38 7.32
C ILE A 34 -5.61 0.01 6.65
N ALA A 35 -4.35 -0.37 6.43
CA ALA A 35 -4.05 -1.65 5.80
C ALA A 35 -4.40 -2.87 6.66
N ASP A 36 -4.28 -2.75 7.99
CA ASP A 36 -4.68 -3.78 8.94
C ASP A 36 -6.22 -3.88 8.97
N CYS A 37 -6.95 -2.76 9.01
CA CYS A 37 -8.41 -2.73 8.91
C CYS A 37 -8.94 -3.26 7.57
N ALA A 38 -8.21 -3.03 6.48
CA ALA A 38 -8.53 -3.55 5.15
C ALA A 38 -8.10 -5.01 4.93
N GLU A 39 -7.49 -5.65 5.94
CA GLU A 39 -6.90 -7.00 5.84
C GLU A 39 -6.00 -7.17 4.61
N ALA A 40 -5.25 -6.12 4.28
CA ALA A 40 -4.46 -6.00 3.05
C ALA A 40 -3.00 -6.42 3.23
N LYS A 41 -2.58 -6.73 4.46
CA LYS A 41 -1.21 -7.09 4.81
C LYS A 41 -0.84 -8.48 4.30
N ILE A 42 0.25 -8.56 3.55
CA ILE A 42 0.84 -9.79 3.02
C ILE A 42 2.25 -9.93 3.60
N ILE A 43 2.53 -11.06 4.25
CA ILE A 43 3.83 -11.35 4.85
C ILE A 43 4.52 -12.41 3.99
N VAL A 44 5.65 -12.06 3.38
CA VAL A 44 6.49 -12.98 2.59
C VAL A 44 7.88 -13.04 3.23
N GLY A 45 8.09 -14.06 4.05
CA GLY A 45 9.31 -14.19 4.85
C GLY A 45 9.50 -12.99 5.79
N ARG A 46 10.55 -12.19 5.55
CA ARG A 46 10.84 -10.97 6.32
C ARG A 46 10.22 -9.69 5.73
N ARG A 47 9.59 -9.76 4.55
CA ARG A 47 9.00 -8.61 3.87
C ARG A 47 7.52 -8.51 4.19
N VAL A 48 7.07 -7.28 4.44
CA VAL A 48 5.65 -6.93 4.57
C VAL A 48 5.26 -6.10 3.36
N LEU A 49 4.26 -6.57 2.64
CA LEU A 49 3.67 -5.91 1.48
C LEU A 49 2.19 -5.68 1.73
N TYR A 50 1.59 -4.73 1.03
CA TYR A 50 0.18 -4.39 1.15
C TYR A 50 -0.51 -4.49 -0.19
N ASN A 51 -1.65 -5.17 -0.23
CA ASN A 51 -2.47 -5.32 -1.42
C ASN A 51 -3.26 -4.03 -1.71
N VAL A 52 -3.00 -3.41 -2.85
CA VAL A 52 -3.61 -2.14 -3.25
C VAL A 52 -5.12 -2.28 -3.50
N ASP A 53 -5.56 -3.38 -4.13
CA ASP A 53 -6.97 -3.59 -4.47
C ASP A 53 -7.85 -3.71 -3.22
N LYS A 54 -7.36 -4.40 -2.19
CA LYS A 54 -8.08 -4.50 -0.91
C LYS A 54 -8.23 -3.16 -0.23
N ILE A 55 -7.16 -2.35 -0.21
CA ILE A 55 -7.18 -1.00 0.39
C ILE A 55 -8.14 -0.10 -0.38
N LYS A 56 -8.13 -0.15 -1.72
CA LYS A 56 -9.06 0.62 -2.55
C LYS A 56 -10.51 0.27 -2.25
N LYS A 57 -10.86 -1.02 -2.22
CA LYS A 57 -12.20 -1.50 -1.85
C LYS A 57 -12.62 -1.06 -0.45
N TYR A 58 -11.69 -1.08 0.51
CA TYR A 58 -11.96 -0.63 1.87
C TYR A 58 -12.26 0.88 1.92
N LEU A 59 -11.48 1.70 1.22
CA LEU A 59 -11.72 3.13 1.12
C LEU A 59 -13.05 3.44 0.41
N ASP A 60 -13.34 2.77 -0.70
CA ASP A 60 -14.60 2.92 -1.44
C ASP A 60 -15.82 2.57 -0.56
N ALA A 61 -15.69 1.59 0.34
CA ALA A 61 -16.75 1.22 1.29
C ALA A 61 -16.89 2.21 2.47
N MET A 62 -15.83 2.94 2.82
CA MET A 62 -15.86 3.96 3.87
C MET A 62 -16.27 5.35 3.35
N ALA A 63 -16.12 5.59 2.05
CA ALA A 63 -16.54 6.84 1.42
C ALA A 63 -18.08 6.89 1.40
N VAL A 64 -18.64 7.86 2.13
CA VAL A 64 -20.08 8.17 2.20
C VAL A 64 -20.40 9.32 1.26
#